data_AF-A0AAV8VIY9-F1
#
_entry.id   AF-A0AAV8VIY9-F1
#
_cell.length_a   1.000
_cell.length_b   1.000
_cell.length_c   1.000
_cell.angle_alpha   90.00
_cell.angle_beta   90.00
_cell.angle_gamma   90.00
#
_symmetry.space_group_name_H-M   'P 1'
#
loop_
_entity.id
_entity.type
_entity.pdbx_description
1 polymer ?
#
loop_
_entity_poly.entity_id
_entity_poly.type
_entity_poly.pdbx_seq_one_letter_code
_entity_poly.pdbx_strand_id
1 'polypeptide(L)'
;MERQENLVEQYFSLGLQQREILTFLRSLHNIDISLRTLKRILRKLNLRRRKNYTNIHQVIRFIEQKWIHLKCMQNGFVVTQNVVRELLKLLDPDGVEIRKRKRLRRRQYSSKGANFVWHMDSYDKLKRYGICINGCIDGFSTPFPHNSNIDFRMGAETKIKMLNSAQPQAGMV
;
A
#
# COMPACT_ATOMS: atom_id res chain seq x y z
N MET A 1 -21.71 -24.45 -29.56
CA MET A 1 -20.79 -23.74 -28.63
C MET A 1 -20.21 -22.48 -29.28
N GLU A 2 -19.75 -22.56 -30.53
CA GLU A 2 -19.13 -21.44 -31.29
C GLU A 2 -20.00 -20.18 -31.45
N ARG A 3 -21.32 -20.34 -31.69
CA ARG A 3 -22.25 -19.21 -31.88
C ARG A 3 -22.34 -18.26 -30.67
N GLN A 4 -22.24 -18.78 -29.45
CA GLN A 4 -22.29 -17.97 -28.23
C GLN A 4 -20.99 -17.18 -28.02
N GLU A 5 -19.85 -17.80 -28.34
CA GLU A 5 -18.53 -17.18 -28.18
C GLU A 5 -18.37 -16.00 -29.16
N ASN A 6 -18.80 -16.16 -30.41
CA ASN A 6 -18.77 -15.10 -31.43
C ASN A 6 -19.64 -13.89 -31.06
N LEU A 7 -20.85 -14.11 -30.52
CA LEU A 7 -21.72 -13.02 -30.06
C LEU A 7 -21.12 -12.29 -28.86
N VAL A 8 -20.55 -13.02 -27.91
CA VAL A 8 -19.85 -12.42 -26.76
C VAL A 8 -18.68 -11.58 -27.22
N GLU A 9 -17.93 -12.03 -28.23
CA GLU A 9 -16.82 -11.28 -28.80
C GLU A 9 -17.26 -9.99 -29.50
N GLN A 10 -18.33 -10.05 -30.31
CA GLN A 10 -18.92 -8.87 -30.95
C GLN A 10 -19.45 -7.85 -29.92
N TYR A 11 -20.19 -8.31 -28.91
CA TYR A 11 -20.67 -7.41 -27.87
C TYR A 11 -19.55 -6.84 -27.00
N PHE A 12 -18.48 -7.60 -26.82
CA PHE A 12 -17.30 -7.13 -26.11
C PHE A 12 -16.53 -6.07 -26.90
N SER A 13 -16.39 -6.23 -28.23
CA SER A 13 -15.72 -5.27 -29.12
C SER A 13 -16.51 -3.97 -29.26
N LEU A 14 -17.84 -4.03 -29.16
CA LEU A 14 -18.72 -2.87 -29.04
C LEU A 14 -18.58 -2.09 -27.70
N GLY A 15 -17.79 -2.61 -26.75
CA GLY A 15 -17.48 -1.93 -25.49
C GLY A 15 -18.47 -2.19 -24.35
N LEU A 16 -19.51 -3.01 -24.55
CA LEU A 16 -20.62 -3.22 -23.61
C LEU A 16 -20.18 -3.86 -22.27
N GLN A 17 -20.64 -3.32 -21.14
CA GLN A 17 -20.39 -3.88 -19.82
C GLN A 17 -20.88 -5.33 -19.70
N GLN A 18 -20.28 -6.13 -18.80
CA GLN A 18 -20.66 -7.54 -18.64
C GLN A 18 -22.15 -7.73 -18.32
N ARG A 19 -22.76 -6.76 -17.62
CA ARG A 19 -24.21 -6.76 -17.35
C ARG A 19 -25.02 -6.54 -18.61
N GLU A 20 -24.60 -5.57 -19.44
CA GLU A 20 -25.23 -5.24 -20.71
C GLU A 20 -25.17 -6.42 -21.68
N ILE A 21 -23.99 -7.05 -21.80
CA ILE A 21 -23.80 -8.26 -22.61
C ILE A 21 -24.81 -9.36 -22.23
N LEU A 22 -25.06 -9.58 -20.93
CA LEU A 22 -26.04 -10.58 -20.49
C LEU A 22 -27.47 -10.21 -20.90
N THR A 23 -27.85 -8.94 -20.69
CA THR A 23 -29.17 -8.45 -21.12
C THR A 23 -29.38 -8.61 -22.62
N PHE A 24 -28.39 -8.26 -23.45
CA PHE A 24 -28.48 -8.40 -24.91
C PHE A 24 -28.51 -9.85 -25.39
N LEU A 25 -27.71 -10.73 -24.77
CA LEU A 25 -27.76 -12.16 -25.06
C LEU A 25 -29.14 -12.76 -24.76
N ARG A 26 -29.77 -12.32 -23.66
CA ARG A 26 -31.11 -12.76 -23.27
C ARG A 26 -32.20 -12.17 -24.14
N SER A 27 -32.16 -10.87 -24.45
CA SER A 27 -33.24 -10.17 -25.16
C SER A 27 -33.21 -10.35 -26.67
N LEU A 28 -32.03 -10.32 -27.30
CA LEU A 28 -31.90 -10.37 -28.77
C LEU A 28 -31.69 -11.77 -29.31
N HIS A 29 -31.11 -12.67 -28.51
CA HIS A 29 -30.74 -14.00 -28.97
C HIS A 29 -31.38 -15.14 -28.18
N ASN A 30 -32.22 -14.83 -27.17
CA ASN A 30 -32.83 -15.82 -26.27
C ASN A 30 -31.83 -16.78 -25.62
N ILE A 31 -30.61 -16.31 -25.35
CA ILE A 31 -29.55 -17.09 -24.71
C ILE A 31 -29.43 -16.64 -23.25
N ASP A 32 -29.95 -17.44 -22.33
CA ASP A 32 -29.82 -17.17 -20.90
C ASP A 32 -28.53 -17.80 -20.35
N ILE A 33 -27.60 -16.97 -19.88
CA ILE A 33 -26.31 -17.43 -19.36
C ILE A 33 -26.00 -16.76 -18.03
N SER A 34 -25.42 -17.51 -17.10
CA SER A 34 -24.93 -16.93 -15.84
C SER A 34 -23.70 -16.03 -16.06
N LEU A 35 -23.54 -15.04 -15.16
CA LEU A 35 -22.32 -14.20 -15.09
C LEU A 35 -21.03 -15.03 -15.00
N ARG A 36 -21.08 -16.19 -14.33
CA ARG A 36 -19.92 -17.09 -14.19
C ARG A 36 -19.53 -17.66 -15.54
N THR A 37 -20.49 -18.12 -16.32
CA THR A 37 -20.27 -18.67 -17.65
C THR A 37 -19.76 -17.60 -18.61
N LEU A 38 -20.34 -16.39 -18.59
CA LEU A 38 -19.85 -15.26 -19.38
C LEU A 38 -18.39 -14.93 -19.04
N LYS A 39 -18.05 -14.84 -17.74
CA LYS A 39 -16.66 -14.62 -17.30
C LYS A 39 -15.73 -15.75 -17.73
N ARG A 40 -16.21 -17.00 -17.78
CA ARG A 40 -15.43 -18.15 -18.27
C ARG A 40 -15.15 -18.02 -19.77
N ILE A 41 -16.16 -17.65 -20.58
CA ILE A 41 -16.02 -17.41 -22.02
C ILE A 41 -15.04 -16.25 -22.28
N LEU A 42 -15.20 -15.12 -21.59
CA LEU A 42 -14.28 -13.99 -21.72
C LEU A 42 -12.82 -14.36 -21.38
N ARG A 43 -12.61 -15.23 -20.38
CA ARG A 43 -11.26 -15.76 -20.08
C ARG A 43 -10.75 -16.68 -21.18
N LYS A 44 -11.60 -17.57 -21.70
CA LYS A 44 -11.26 -18.50 -22.79
C LYS A 44 -10.82 -17.74 -24.04
N LEU A 45 -11.55 -16.68 -24.38
CA LEU A 45 -11.27 -15.80 -25.53
C LEU A 45 -10.19 -14.73 -25.26
N ASN A 46 -9.59 -14.72 -24.07
CA ASN A 46 -8.63 -13.69 -23.62
C ASN A 46 -9.14 -12.23 -23.72
N LEU A 47 -10.47 -12.04 -23.73
CA LEU A 47 -11.11 -10.73 -23.81
C LEU A 47 -11.08 -10.05 -22.44
N ARG A 48 -10.13 -9.13 -22.26
CA ARG A 48 -9.96 -8.32 -21.05
C ARG A 48 -9.98 -6.84 -21.39
N ARG A 49 -10.81 -6.08 -20.67
CA ARG A 49 -10.77 -4.61 -20.78
C ARG A 49 -9.46 -4.14 -20.17
N ARG A 50 -8.68 -3.36 -20.94
CA ARG A 50 -7.52 -2.67 -20.39
C ARG A 50 -8.04 -1.66 -19.36
N LYS A 51 -7.37 -1.61 -18.20
CA LYS A 51 -7.58 -0.50 -17.27
C LYS A 51 -7.03 0.75 -17.94
N ASN A 52 -7.70 1.88 -17.77
CA ASN A 52 -7.17 3.19 -18.17
C ASN A 52 -5.99 3.51 -17.25
N TYR A 53 -4.81 3.00 -17.60
CA TYR A 53 -3.60 3.27 -16.83
C TYR A 53 -3.25 4.74 -16.95
N THR A 54 -2.91 5.37 -15.83
CA THR A 54 -2.46 6.75 -15.83
C THR A 54 -1.16 6.90 -16.60
N ASN A 55 -0.99 8.04 -17.27
CA ASN A 55 0.18 8.30 -18.11
C ASN A 55 1.47 8.17 -17.30
N ILE A 56 2.46 7.46 -17.85
CA ILE A 56 3.73 7.15 -17.19
C ILE A 56 4.45 8.43 -16.75
N HIS A 57 4.41 9.51 -17.53
CA HIS A 57 5.08 10.78 -17.17
C HIS A 57 4.50 11.42 -15.91
N GLN A 58 3.18 11.35 -15.71
CA GLN A 58 2.54 11.83 -14.48
C GLN A 58 2.94 10.98 -13.28
N VAL A 59 3.04 9.67 -13.49
CA VAL A 59 3.47 8.71 -12.47
C VAL A 59 4.93 8.93 -12.07
N ILE A 60 5.82 9.21 -13.02
CA ILE A 60 7.24 9.50 -12.75
C ILE A 60 7.39 10.73 -11.86
N ARG A 61 6.75 11.86 -12.24
CA ARG A 61 6.78 13.09 -11.45
C ARG A 61 6.28 12.87 -10.02
N PHE A 62 5.27 12.02 -9.87
CA PHE A 62 4.77 11.65 -8.56
C PHE A 62 5.75 10.76 -7.77
N ILE A 63 6.44 9.82 -8.43
CA ILE A 63 7.37 8.88 -7.81
C ILE A 63 8.71 9.54 -7.44
N GLU A 64 9.11 10.66 -8.04
CA GLU A 64 10.36 11.38 -7.73
C GLU A 64 10.53 11.67 -6.22
N GLN A 65 9.43 11.91 -5.50
CA GLN A 65 9.43 12.03 -4.04
C GLN A 65 9.54 10.69 -3.29
N LYS A 66 10.09 9.65 -3.94
CA LYS A 66 10.32 8.28 -3.43
C LYS A 66 9.05 7.55 -2.95
N TRP A 67 7.90 7.88 -3.53
CA TRP A 67 6.63 7.27 -3.15
C TRP A 67 6.48 5.84 -3.69
N ILE A 68 5.88 4.97 -2.88
CA ILE A 68 5.63 3.56 -3.20
C ILE A 68 4.26 3.41 -3.87
N HIS A 69 4.03 2.28 -4.56
CA HIS A 69 2.77 1.92 -5.23
C HIS A 69 1.51 2.22 -4.41
N LEU A 70 1.51 1.95 -3.10
CA LEU A 70 0.37 2.24 -2.23
C LEU A 70 -0.02 3.73 -2.23
N LYS A 71 0.96 4.63 -2.25
CA LYS A 71 0.70 6.07 -2.30
C LYS A 71 0.16 6.49 -3.66
N CYS A 72 0.63 5.85 -4.73
CA CYS A 72 0.07 6.09 -6.08
C CYS A 72 -1.43 5.75 -6.08
N MET A 73 -1.83 4.62 -5.49
CA MET A 73 -3.24 4.23 -5.37
C MET A 73 -4.05 5.24 -4.54
N GLN A 74 -3.50 5.72 -3.42
CA GLN A 74 -4.17 6.71 -2.56
C GLN A 74 -4.40 8.06 -3.25
N ASN A 75 -3.56 8.42 -4.23
CA ASN A 75 -3.70 9.65 -5.00
C ASN A 75 -4.45 9.43 -6.33
N GLY A 76 -5.15 8.31 -6.48
CA GLY A 76 -6.01 8.05 -7.65
C GLY A 76 -5.26 7.62 -8.91
N PHE A 77 -3.95 7.34 -8.84
CA PHE A 77 -3.23 6.78 -9.98
C PHE A 77 -3.60 5.31 -10.19
N VAL A 78 -3.82 4.92 -11.45
CA VAL A 78 -4.10 3.54 -11.82
C VAL A 78 -2.84 2.98 -12.48
N VAL A 79 -2.01 2.29 -11.69
CA VAL A 79 -0.70 1.76 -12.11
C VAL A 79 -0.48 0.38 -11.54
N THR A 80 0.22 -0.48 -12.27
CA THR A 80 0.64 -1.79 -11.77
C THR A 80 1.83 -1.67 -10.83
N GLN A 81 1.96 -2.59 -9.87
CA GLN A 81 3.08 -2.60 -8.95
C GLN A 81 4.42 -2.81 -9.66
N ASN A 82 4.44 -3.58 -10.75
CA ASN A 82 5.65 -3.84 -11.55
C ASN A 82 6.14 -2.56 -12.21
N VAL A 83 5.26 -1.76 -12.82
CA VAL A 83 5.64 -0.48 -13.43
C VAL A 83 6.26 0.46 -12.40
N VAL A 84 5.62 0.63 -11.23
CA VAL A 84 6.17 1.47 -10.15
C VAL A 84 7.54 0.94 -9.66
N ARG A 85 7.72 -0.38 -9.58
CA ARG A 85 8.98 -0.98 -9.15
C ARG A 85 10.11 -0.74 -10.16
N GLU A 86 9.84 -0.89 -11.45
CA GLU A 86 10.83 -0.62 -12.50
C GLU A 86 11.17 0.87 -12.56
N LEU A 87 10.19 1.76 -12.44
CA LEU A 87 10.42 3.21 -12.36
C LEU A 87 11.29 3.59 -11.14
N LEU A 88 11.03 2.99 -9.97
CA LEU A 88 11.82 3.23 -8.77
C LEU A 88 13.26 2.71 -8.90
N LYS A 89 13.49 1.60 -9.60
CA LYS A 89 14.86 1.11 -9.88
C LYS A 89 15.61 2.08 -10.79
N LEU A 90 14.93 2.67 -11.76
CA LEU A 90 15.53 3.65 -12.67
C LEU A 90 15.87 4.97 -11.95
N LEU A 91 14.99 5.43 -11.06
CA LEU A 91 15.13 6.71 -10.36
C LEU A 91 16.06 6.65 -9.13
N ASP A 92 16.01 5.57 -8.34
CA ASP A 92 16.77 5.42 -7.09
C ASP A 92 17.27 3.96 -6.92
N PRO A 93 18.24 3.52 -7.76
CA PRO A 93 18.76 2.15 -7.71
C PRO A 93 19.39 1.84 -6.34
N ASP A 94 20.12 2.80 -5.75
CA ASP A 94 20.76 2.66 -4.45
C ASP A 94 19.73 2.46 -3.34
N GLY A 95 18.68 3.30 -3.30
CA GLY A 95 17.61 3.19 -2.33
C GLY A 95 16.83 1.89 -2.46
N VAL A 96 16.69 1.34 -3.66
CA VAL A 96 16.10 0.03 -3.91
C VAL A 96 17.00 -1.09 -3.38
N GLU A 97 18.30 -1.04 -3.66
CA GLU A 97 19.26 -2.05 -3.22
C GLU A 97 19.40 -2.08 -1.68
N ILE A 98 19.43 -0.91 -1.04
CA ILE A 98 19.44 -0.80 0.43
C ILE A 98 18.19 -1.46 1.04
N ARG A 99 17.00 -1.23 0.47
CA ARG A 99 15.74 -1.86 0.94
C ARG A 99 15.72 -3.36 0.66
N LYS A 100 16.25 -3.79 -0.49
CA LYS A 100 16.33 -5.19 -0.90
C LYS A 100 17.21 -6.02 0.04
N ARG A 101 18.28 -5.43 0.58
CA ARG A 101 19.15 -6.07 1.58
C ARG A 101 18.43 -6.46 2.87
N LYS A 102 17.21 -5.93 3.13
CA LYS A 102 16.41 -6.18 4.35
C LYS A 102 17.20 -6.03 5.65
N ARG A 103 18.29 -5.26 5.62
CA ARG A 103 19.15 -5.04 6.78
C ARG A 103 18.61 -3.86 7.56
N LEU A 104 18.30 -4.09 8.83
CA LEU A 104 17.97 -3.00 9.75
C LEU A 104 19.19 -2.07 9.86
N ARG A 105 19.07 -0.86 9.31
CA ARG A 105 20.06 0.21 9.54
C ARG A 105 19.79 0.82 10.90
N ARG A 106 20.47 0.22 11.86
CA ARG A 106 20.76 0.70 13.20
C ARG A 106 21.32 2.12 13.16
N ARG A 107 20.60 3.09 13.74
CA ARG A 107 21.04 4.48 13.88
C ARG A 107 21.59 4.66 15.29
N GLN A 108 22.82 5.16 15.39
CA GLN A 108 23.39 5.59 16.67
C GLN A 108 22.84 6.96 17.02
N TYR A 109 22.33 7.10 18.24
CA TYR A 109 21.89 8.36 18.79
C TYR A 109 22.60 8.56 20.14
N SER A 110 23.01 9.80 20.43
CA SER A 110 23.52 10.20 21.73
C SER A 110 22.49 11.12 22.37
N SER A 111 22.04 10.75 23.58
CA SER A 111 21.16 11.59 24.38
C SER A 111 22.01 12.54 25.22
N LYS A 112 21.70 13.84 25.19
CA LYS A 112 22.41 14.87 25.96
C LYS A 112 22.01 14.91 27.44
N GLY A 113 20.91 14.24 27.80
CA GLY A 113 20.34 14.21 29.14
C GLY A 113 18.98 13.49 29.16
N ALA A 114 18.42 13.34 30.35
CA ALA A 114 17.06 12.83 30.54
C ALA A 114 16.04 13.64 29.73
N ASN A 115 14.97 13.00 29.26
CA ASN A 115 13.92 13.59 28.42
C ASN A 115 14.35 14.05 27.02
N PHE A 116 15.57 13.77 26.57
CA PHE A 116 16.05 14.20 25.25
C PHE A 116 15.57 13.29 24.11
N VAL A 117 15.49 11.97 24.35
CA VAL A 117 15.02 10.98 23.38
C VAL A 117 14.15 9.97 24.10
N TRP A 118 12.92 9.78 23.64
CA TRP A 118 12.02 8.75 24.15
C TRP A 118 11.85 7.63 23.13
N HIS A 119 12.12 6.41 23.54
CA HIS A 119 11.89 5.20 22.77
C HIS A 119 10.47 4.70 23.00
N MET A 120 9.69 4.55 21.93
CA MET A 120 8.33 4.01 21.98
C MET A 120 8.26 2.76 21.10
N ASP A 121 7.77 1.66 21.66
CA ASP A 121 7.52 0.41 20.94
C ASP A 121 6.14 -0.16 21.28
N SER A 122 5.53 -0.84 20.31
CA SER A 122 4.18 -1.40 20.44
C SER A 122 4.18 -2.89 20.19
N TYR A 123 3.57 -3.63 21.12
CA TYR A 123 3.41 -5.07 21.03
C TYR A 123 2.03 -5.43 20.48
N ASP A 124 1.97 -5.60 19.17
CA ASP A 124 0.71 -5.80 18.42
C ASP A 124 0.21 -7.26 18.39
N LYS A 125 0.88 -8.23 19.04
CA LYS A 125 0.46 -9.65 18.94
C LYS A 125 -0.93 -9.91 19.54
N LEU A 126 -1.32 -9.16 20.58
CA LEU A 126 -2.61 -9.29 21.24
C LEU A 126 -3.72 -8.42 20.63
N LYS A 127 -3.40 -7.66 19.57
CA LYS A 127 -4.33 -6.74 18.91
C LYS A 127 -5.58 -7.44 18.37
N ARG A 128 -5.47 -8.72 18.01
CA ARG A 128 -6.61 -9.55 17.58
C ARG A 128 -7.65 -9.75 18.67
N TYR A 129 -7.26 -9.65 19.94
CA TYR A 129 -8.12 -9.74 21.12
C TYR A 129 -8.53 -8.36 21.66
N GLY A 130 -8.27 -7.28 20.92
CA GLY A 130 -8.57 -5.91 21.35
C GLY A 130 -7.56 -5.31 22.34
N ILE A 131 -6.49 -6.02 22.69
CA ILE A 131 -5.48 -5.57 23.64
C ILE A 131 -4.27 -5.02 22.88
N CYS A 132 -3.97 -3.75 23.09
CA CYS A 132 -2.80 -3.07 22.52
C CYS A 132 -1.85 -2.67 23.66
N ILE A 133 -0.64 -3.22 23.69
CA ILE A 133 0.37 -2.89 24.71
C ILE A 133 1.40 -1.96 24.07
N ASN A 134 1.60 -0.79 24.67
CA ASN A 134 2.59 0.21 24.22
C ASN A 134 3.57 0.48 25.36
N GLY A 135 4.86 0.40 25.09
CA GLY A 135 5.93 0.74 26.02
C GLY A 135 6.62 2.04 25.61
N CYS A 136 7.03 2.84 26.60
CA CYS A 136 7.83 4.05 26.41
C CYS A 136 8.99 4.05 27.40
N ILE A 137 10.22 4.30 26.95
CA ILE A 137 11.44 4.29 27.75
C ILE A 137 12.28 5.53 27.41
N ASP A 138 12.81 6.23 28.40
CA ASP A 138 13.76 7.33 28.17
C ASP A 138 15.14 6.78 27.74
N GLY A 139 15.67 7.33 26.67
CA GLY A 139 16.95 6.96 26.07
C GLY A 139 18.18 7.37 26.89
N PHE A 140 18.00 8.13 27.98
CA PHE A 140 19.08 8.46 28.92
C PHE A 140 19.18 7.49 30.11
N SER A 141 18.04 6.94 30.57
CA SER A 141 17.97 6.10 31.77
C SER A 141 18.23 4.61 31.52
N THR A 142 18.52 4.22 30.28
CA THR A 142 18.84 2.83 29.93
C THR A 142 20.33 2.55 30.13
N PRO A 143 20.72 1.66 31.07
CA PRO A 143 22.11 1.25 31.26
C PRO A 143 22.47 0.18 30.23
N PHE A 144 22.37 0.50 28.95
CA PHE A 144 22.90 -0.33 27.89
C PHE A 144 24.20 0.32 27.38
N PRO A 145 25.29 -0.45 27.21
CA PRO A 145 26.59 0.11 26.86
C PRO A 145 26.51 0.81 25.50
N HIS A 146 26.55 2.15 25.53
CA HIS A 146 26.80 3.17 24.49
C HIS A 146 26.57 2.85 22.99
N ASN A 147 25.73 1.87 22.65
CA ASN A 147 25.61 1.34 21.29
C ASN A 147 24.33 0.52 21.05
N SER A 148 23.25 0.82 21.76
CA SER A 148 21.95 0.20 21.51
C SER A 148 21.24 0.90 20.34
N ASN A 149 20.73 0.09 19.42
CA ASN A 149 20.07 0.56 18.22
C ASN A 149 18.59 0.17 18.27
N ILE A 150 17.71 1.15 18.20
CA ILE A 150 16.27 0.98 18.44
C ILE A 150 15.47 1.58 17.28
N ASP A 151 14.44 0.85 16.84
CA ASP A 151 13.66 1.10 15.62
C ASP A 151 12.30 1.73 15.99
N PHE A 152 11.83 2.71 15.21
CA PHE A 152 10.55 3.41 15.48
C PHE A 152 9.56 3.15 14.35
N ARG A 153 8.58 2.27 14.59
CA ARG A 153 7.37 2.17 13.76
C ARG A 153 6.13 2.09 14.65
N MET A 154 5.36 3.19 14.65
CA MET A 154 4.15 3.36 15.44
C MET A 154 3.16 4.21 14.64
N GLY A 155 1.87 3.87 14.72
CA GLY A 155 0.77 4.59 14.06
C GLY A 155 0.60 6.02 14.58
N ALA A 156 0.15 6.93 13.72
CA ALA A 156 0.18 8.38 13.97
C ALA A 156 -0.70 8.83 15.16
N GLU A 157 -1.84 8.18 15.39
CA GLU A 157 -2.82 8.61 16.40
C GLU A 157 -2.39 8.35 17.84
N THR A 158 -1.70 7.22 18.07
CA THR A 158 -1.18 6.85 19.40
C THR A 158 -0.01 7.73 19.81
N LYS A 159 0.78 8.21 18.84
CA LYS A 159 1.91 9.12 19.09
C LYS A 159 1.47 10.46 19.67
N ILE A 160 0.38 11.04 19.16
CA ILE A 160 -0.10 12.36 19.59
C ILE A 160 -0.60 12.33 21.03
N LYS A 161 -1.37 11.30 21.40
CA LYS A 161 -1.87 11.14 22.79
C LYS A 161 -0.73 10.95 23.80
N MET A 162 0.29 10.17 23.46
CA MET A 162 1.44 9.91 24.35
C MET A 162 2.41 11.10 24.44
N LEU A 163 2.61 11.85 23.35
CA LEU A 163 3.40 13.09 23.35
C LEU A 163 2.77 14.15 24.28
N ASN A 164 1.44 14.31 24.21
CA ASN A 164 0.73 15.26 25.05
C ASN A 164 0.72 14.90 26.54
N SER A 165 0.90 13.61 26.89
CA SER A 165 1.05 13.16 28.29
C SER A 165 2.50 13.17 28.80
N ALA A 166 3.48 13.20 27.90
CA ALA A 166 4.91 13.10 28.24
C ALA A 166 5.62 14.47 28.33
N GLN A 167 4.99 15.56 27.85
CA GLN A 167 5.48 16.89 28.18
C GLN A 167 5.12 17.21 29.63
N PRO A 168 6.09 17.49 30.52
CA PRO A 168 5.78 18.17 31.77
C PRO A 168 5.08 19.49 31.42
N GLN A 169 4.13 19.93 32.25
CA GLN A 169 3.61 21.29 32.16
C GLN A 169 4.80 22.25 32.24
N ALA A 170 5.27 22.72 31.09
CA ALA A 170 6.24 23.79 31.00
C ALA A 170 5.48 25.12 31.19
N GLY A 171 5.23 25.43 32.46
CA GLY A 171 4.80 26.72 33.00
C GLY A 171 5.02 26.60 34.50
N MET A 172 5.73 27.48 35.21
CA MET A 172 6.03 28.89 35.03
C MET A 172 7.30 29.18 35.86
N VAL A 173 8.03 30.24 35.52
CA VAL A 173 8.83 30.97 36.52
C VAL A 173 7.89 31.52 37.58
#